data_AF-A0A924J5N3-F1
#
_entry.id   AF-A0A924J5N3-F1
#
_cell.length_a   1.000
_cell.length_b   1.000
_cell.length_c   1.000
_cell.angle_alpha   90.00
_cell.angle_beta   90.00
_cell.angle_gamma   90.00
#
_symmetry.space_group_name_H-M   'P 1'
#
loop_
_entity.id
_entity.type
_entity.pdbx_description
1 polymer ?
#
loop_
_entity_poly.entity_id
_entity_poly.type
_entity_poly.pdbx_seq_one_letter_code
_entity_poly.pdbx_strand_id
1 'polypeptide(L)' 'MSQAPKRIRKQYMNDSYPLALLRFEDGHEIKVYKGTGKEFDCYPGEHIKIMALWDPTSTERELVATKKSDDFADVAE' A
#
# COMPACT_ATOMS: atom_id res chain seq x y z
N MET A 1 16.47 3.72 25.97
CA MET A 1 16.98 3.53 24.59
C MET A 1 15.77 3.52 23.68
N SER A 2 15.56 4.59 22.91
CA SER A 2 14.51 4.68 21.90
C SER A 2 14.93 3.83 20.71
N GLN A 3 14.53 2.55 20.68
CA GLN A 3 14.59 1.78 19.44
C GLN A 3 13.65 2.49 18.46
N ALA A 4 14.21 3.06 17.39
CA ALA A 4 13.40 3.54 16.28
C ALA A 4 12.47 2.39 15.85
N PRO A 5 11.17 2.67 15.60
CA PRO A 5 10.21 1.63 15.27
C PRO A 5 10.75 0.80 14.11
N LYS A 6 10.90 -0.51 14.32
CA LYS A 6 11.40 -1.43 13.30
C LYS A 6 10.36 -1.49 12.19
N ARG A 7 10.80 -1.33 10.94
CA ARG A 7 9.93 -1.52 9.78
C ARG A 7 9.40 -2.95 9.77
N ILE A 8 8.11 -3.09 9.55
CA ILE A 8 7.42 -4.37 9.38
C ILE A 8 7.18 -4.60 7.89
N ARG A 9 7.29 -5.84 7.46
CA ARG A 9 7.07 -6.21 6.07
C ARG A 9 5.65 -6.73 5.91
N LYS A 10 4.90 -6.08 5.01
CA LYS A 10 3.51 -6.41 4.70
C LYS A 10 3.36 -6.66 3.20
N GLN A 11 2.25 -7.26 2.83
CA GLN A 11 1.88 -7.48 1.44
C GLN A 11 0.46 -6.99 1.16
N TYR A 12 0.26 -6.56 -0.08
CA TYR A 12 -1.03 -6.19 -0.62
C TYR A 12 -1.23 -6.83 -1.99
N MET A 13 -2.36 -7.53 -2.15
CA MET A 13 -2.82 -8.10 -3.41
C MET A 13 -3.93 -7.23 -3.98
N ASN A 14 -3.78 -6.84 -5.24
CA ASN A 14 -4.78 -6.03 -5.93
C ASN A 14 -5.62 -6.89 -6.88
N ASP A 15 -6.79 -7.33 -6.43
CA ASP A 15 -7.71 -8.13 -7.26
C ASP A 15 -8.79 -7.28 -7.95
N SER A 16 -9.04 -6.07 -7.43
CA SER A 16 -10.21 -5.27 -7.81
C SER A 16 -9.90 -4.21 -8.88
N TYR A 17 -8.78 -3.51 -8.76
CA TYR A 17 -8.50 -2.29 -9.53
C TYR A 17 -7.51 -2.54 -10.66
N PRO A 18 -7.61 -1.86 -11.82
CA PRO A 18 -6.61 -1.96 -12.88
C PRO A 18 -5.19 -1.67 -12.39
N LEU A 19 -5.05 -0.58 -11.62
CA LEU A 19 -3.84 -0.23 -10.89
C LEU A 19 -4.22 0.33 -9.53
N ALA A 20 -3.65 -0.24 -8.47
CA ALA A 20 -3.70 0.31 -7.11
C ALA A 20 -2.37 1.00 -6.78
N LEU A 21 -2.44 2.18 -6.21
CA LEU A 21 -1.33 2.95 -5.69
C LEU A 21 -1.42 2.96 -4.18
N LEU A 22 -0.43 2.36 -3.51
CA LEU A 22 -0.29 2.45 -2.07
C LEU A 22 0.54 3.69 -1.75
N ARG A 23 -0.10 4.69 -1.14
CA ARG A 23 0.56 5.94 -0.71
C ARG A 23 0.75 5.93 0.79
N PHE A 24 2.01 6.01 1.20
CA PHE A 24 2.48 5.97 2.58
C PHE A 24 2.48 7.38 3.19
N GLU A 25 2.62 7.48 4.52
CA GLU A 25 2.61 8.77 5.22
C GLU A 25 3.87 9.59 4.95
N ASP A 26 5.00 8.91 4.65
CA ASP A 26 6.25 9.54 4.24
C ASP A 26 6.23 10.11 2.82
N GLY A 27 5.16 9.82 2.05
CA GLY A 27 4.99 10.24 0.67
C GLY A 27 5.49 9.23 -0.37
N HIS A 28 5.96 8.06 0.05
CA HIS A 28 6.28 6.97 -0.88
C HIS A 28 5.00 6.48 -1.58
N GLU A 29 5.11 6.08 -2.84
CA GLU A 29 4.01 5.45 -3.58
C GLU A 29 4.47 4.13 -4.23
N ILE A 30 3.71 3.06 -4.04
CA ILE A 30 3.96 1.75 -4.68
C ILE A 30 2.82 1.41 -5.63
N LYS A 31 3.19 0.97 -6.83
CA LYS A 31 2.27 0.53 -7.89
C LYS A 31 2.01 -0.98 -7.79
N VAL A 32 0.74 -1.36 -7.69
CA VAL A 32 0.28 -2.75 -7.65
C VAL A 32 -0.74 -2.97 -8.76
N TYR A 33 -0.34 -3.66 -9.82
CA TYR A 33 -1.20 -3.94 -10.97
C TYR A 33 -2.26 -4.98 -10.61
N LYS A 34 -3.37 -5.00 -11.35
CA LYS A 34 -4.43 -5.99 -11.17
C LYS A 34 -3.89 -7.42 -11.24
N GLY A 35 -4.35 -8.27 -10.33
CA GLY A 35 -3.93 -9.67 -10.21
C GLY A 35 -2.51 -9.85 -9.68
N THR A 36 -1.86 -8.79 -9.20
CA THR A 36 -0.50 -8.87 -8.64
C THR A 36 -0.48 -8.55 -7.15
N GLY A 37 0.44 -9.20 -6.44
CA GLY A 37 0.80 -8.88 -5.08
C GLY A 37 2.11 -8.10 -5.04
N LYS A 38 2.22 -7.16 -4.10
CA LYS A 38 3.48 -6.50 -3.78
C LYS A 38 3.74 -6.52 -2.29
N GLU A 39 4.97 -6.85 -1.96
CA GLU A 39 5.52 -6.73 -0.62
C GLU A 39 6.11 -5.34 -0.44
N PHE A 40 6.00 -4.80 0.77
CA PHE A 40 6.53 -3.49 1.13
C PHE A 40 6.87 -3.43 2.62
N ASP A 41 7.83 -2.59 2.96
CA ASP A 41 8.19 -2.31 4.35
C ASP A 41 7.50 -1.01 4.80
N CYS A 42 6.79 -1.04 5.92
CA CYS A 42 6.09 0.11 6.50
C CYS A 42 6.36 0.21 8.01
N TYR A 43 5.93 1.32 8.62
CA TYR A 43 6.00 1.44 10.08
C TYR A 43 4.72 0.93 10.74
N PRO A 44 4.81 0.31 11.93
CA PRO A 44 3.62 -0.08 12.70
C PRO A 44 2.73 1.14 13.02
N GLY A 45 1.43 1.00 12.75
CA GLY A 45 0.42 2.05 12.94
C GLY A 45 0.33 3.09 11.82
N GLU A 46 1.15 2.98 10.77
CA GLU A 46 1.14 3.90 9.62
C GLU A 46 -0.16 3.78 8.81
N HIS A 47 -0.71 4.90 8.33
CA HIS A 47 -1.86 4.88 7.41
C HIS A 47 -1.41 4.86 5.95
N ILE A 48 -1.83 3.81 5.25
CA ILE A 48 -1.55 3.62 3.84
C ILE A 48 -2.84 3.87 3.07
N LYS A 49 -2.81 4.87 2.19
CA LYS A 49 -3.92 5.21 1.31
C LYS A 49 -3.84 4.35 0.06
N ILE A 50 -4.93 3.67 -0.26
CA ILE A 50 -5.08 2.88 -1.49
C ILE A 50 -5.82 3.75 -2.50
N MET A 51 -5.10 4.22 -3.52
CA MET A 51 -5.68 4.99 -4.62
C MET A 51 -5.83 4.09 -5.85
N ALA A 52 -7.00 4.02 -6.45
CA ALA A 52 -7.19 3.36 -7.73
C ALA A 52 -6.92 4.32 -8.88
N LEU A 53 -6.18 3.83 -9.88
CA LEU A 53 -6.08 4.42 -11.19
C LEU A 53 -6.88 3.53 -12.15
N TRP A 54 -8.03 4.01 -12.58
CA TRP A 54 -8.93 3.29 -13.48
C TRP A 54 -8.45 3.36 -14.93
N ASP A 55 -7.95 4.53 -15.34
CA ASP A 55 -7.43 4.79 -16.67
C ASP A 55 -5.93 5.13 -16.61
N PRO A 56 -5.05 4.39 -17.30
CA PRO A 56 -3.60 4.61 -17.24
C PRO A 56 -3.13 5.86 -18.00
N THR A 57 -3.99 6.48 -18.82
CA THR A 57 -3.70 7.72 -19.56
C THR A 57 -4.17 8.96 -18.80
N SER A 58 -5.10 8.80 -17.85
CA SER A 58 -5.53 9.84 -16.93
C SER A 58 -4.56 9.99 -15.75
N THR A 59 -4.51 11.19 -15.18
CA THR A 59 -3.82 11.46 -13.91
C THR A 59 -4.76 11.37 -12.71
N GLU A 60 -6.05 11.09 -12.96
CA GLU A 60 -7.08 11.01 -11.95
C GLU A 60 -6.94 9.74 -11.11
N ARG A 61 -6.75 9.93 -9.82
CA ARG A 61 -6.62 8.86 -8.84
C ARG A 61 -7.77 8.96 -7.86
N GLU A 62 -8.49 7.87 -7.68
CA GLU A 62 -9.60 7.81 -6.75
C GLU A 62 -9.11 7.21 -5.42
N LEU A 63 -9.35 7.90 -4.31
CA LEU A 63 -9.09 7.32 -2.99
C LEU A 63 -10.15 6.26 -2.71
N VAL A 64 -9.75 4.99 -2.69
CA VAL A 64 -10.69 3.89 -2.46
C VAL A 64 -10.75 3.48 -1.01
N ALA A 65 -9.59 3.48 -0.34
CA ALA A 65 -9.53 3.13 1.07
C ALA A 65 -8.32 3.78 1.75
N THR A 66 -8.43 3.97 3.06
CA THR A 66 -7.28 4.24 3.93
C THR A 66 -7.23 3.11 4.93
N LYS A 67 -6.14 2.37 4.96
CA LYS A 67 -5.93 1.21 5.85
C LYS A 67 -4.72 1.44 6.72
N LYS A 68 -4.74 0.93 7.95
CA LYS A 68 -3.52 0.92 8.78
C LYS A 68 -2.60 -0.20 8.31
N SER A 69 -1.31 -0.08 8.59
CA SER A 69 -0.32 -1.13 8.35
C SER A 69 -0.75 -2.50 8.88
N ASP A 70 -1.48 -2.52 10.00
CA ASP A 70 -1.97 -3.71 10.67
C ASP A 70 -3.09 -4.43 9.92
N ASP A 71 -3.81 -3.72 9.03
CA ASP A 71 -4.87 -4.29 8.19
C ASP A 71 -4.32 -5.02 6.95
N PHE A 72 -3.01 -4.92 6.68
CA PHE A 72 -2.36 -5.62 5.58
C PHE A 72 -1.84 -6.98 6.05
N ALA A 73 -1.88 -7.95 5.12
CA ALA A 73 -1.38 -9.29 5.39
C ALA A 73 0.14 -9.26 5.62
N ASP A 74 0.60 -10.03 6.59
CA ASP A 74 2.03 -10.30 6.77
C ASP A 74 2.56 -11.11 5.60
N VAL A 75 3.82 -10.88 5.24
CA VAL A 75 4.52 -11.77 4.32
C VAL A 75 4.75 -13.09 5.06
N ALA A 76 4.23 -14.18 4.51
CA ALA A 76 4.50 -15.51 5.05
C ALA A 76 6.01 -15.78 4.94
N GLU A 77 6.63 -16.19 6.05
CA GLU A 77 8.06 -16.52 6.17
C GLU A 77 8.48 -17.64 5.20
#